data_AF-A0A1V4YP67-F1
#
_entry.id   AF-A0A1V4YP67-F1
#
_cell.length_a   1.000
_cell.length_b   1.000
_cell.length_c   1.000
_cell.angle_alpha   90.00
_cell.angle_beta   90.00
_cell.angle_gamma   90.00
#
_symmetry.space_group_name_H-M   'P 1'
#
loop_
_entity.id
_entity.type
_entity.pdbx_description
1 polymer ?
#
loop_
_entity_poly.entity_id
_entity_poly.type
_entity_poly.pdbx_seq_one_letter_code
_entity_poly.pdbx_strand_id
1 'polypeptide(L)'
;MDEKEHKEKEVEAKLAYILASVYIRIPWRKIGVKSAHTFFIERVRAASRASNIREFIESLEKKVEVPIAQIETQYIDLLEENRPYALNVLRKETNYIVMLALENVDKLRESKKLAEQGQATLGDD
;
A
#
# COMPACT_ATOMS: atom_id res chain seq x y z
N MET A 1 10.61 -6.15 23.81
CA MET A 1 9.93 -5.38 22.76
C MET A 1 8.74 -4.72 23.43
N ASP A 2 8.65 -3.40 23.37
CA ASP A 2 7.60 -2.63 24.05
C ASP A 2 6.26 -2.76 23.30
N GLU A 3 5.13 -2.65 24.01
CA GLU A 3 3.78 -2.72 23.44
C GLU A 3 3.57 -1.63 22.37
N LYS A 4 4.16 -0.46 22.60
CA LYS A 4 4.18 0.66 21.66
C LYS A 4 4.92 0.30 20.36
N GLU A 5 6.10 -0.30 20.48
CA GLU A 5 6.94 -0.69 19.32
C GLU A 5 6.24 -1.75 18.46
N HIS A 6 5.52 -2.69 19.10
CA HIS A 6 4.70 -3.66 18.39
C HIS A 6 3.60 -2.98 17.57
N LYS A 7 2.89 -2.02 18.18
CA LYS A 7 1.80 -1.29 17.53
C LYS A 7 2.29 -0.43 16.35
N GLU A 8 3.43 0.23 16.50
CA GLU A 8 4.06 1.00 15.44
C GLU A 8 4.43 0.12 14.24
N LYS A 9 5.06 -1.04 14.48
CA LYS A 9 5.36 -2.03 13.44
C LYS A 9 4.11 -2.55 12.74
N GLU A 10 3.02 -2.74 13.47
CA GLU A 10 1.75 -3.17 12.88
C GLU A 10 1.18 -2.10 11.94
N VAL A 11 1.19 -0.83 12.36
CA VAL A 11 0.79 0.30 11.51
C VAL A 11 1.64 0.40 10.25
N GLU A 12 2.96 0.32 10.37
CA GLU A 12 3.88 0.34 9.24
C GLU A 12 3.62 -0.84 8.29
N ALA A 13 3.40 -2.05 8.83
CA ALA A 13 3.09 -3.22 8.04
C ALA A 13 1.77 -3.05 7.24
N LYS A 14 0.72 -2.48 7.85
CA LYS A 14 -0.54 -2.22 7.14
C LYS A 14 -0.42 -1.12 6.10
N LEU A 15 0.30 -0.03 6.40
CA LEU A 15 0.61 1.00 5.40
C LEU A 15 1.37 0.42 4.22
N ALA A 16 2.43 -0.36 4.47
CA ALA A 16 3.22 -1.00 3.44
C ALA A 16 2.39 -1.96 2.59
N TYR A 17 1.50 -2.76 3.19
CA TYR A 17 0.59 -3.64 2.47
C TYR A 17 -0.34 -2.87 1.53
N ILE A 18 -0.95 -1.79 2.01
CA ILE A 18 -1.83 -0.93 1.20
C ILE A 18 -1.05 -0.36 0.02
N LEU A 19 0.11 0.25 0.28
CA LEU A 19 0.96 0.84 -0.75
C LEU A 19 1.42 -0.20 -1.79
N ALA A 20 1.81 -1.39 -1.34
CA ALA A 20 2.22 -2.48 -2.22
C ALA A 20 1.05 -2.93 -3.11
N SER A 21 -0.15 -3.03 -2.54
CA SER A 21 -1.38 -3.38 -3.25
C SER A 21 -1.76 -2.36 -4.33
N VAL A 22 -1.49 -1.08 -4.10
CA VAL A 22 -1.62 -0.04 -5.12
C VAL A 22 -0.53 -0.20 -6.18
N TYR A 23 0.73 -0.34 -5.76
CA TYR A 23 1.89 -0.40 -6.65
C TYR A 23 1.79 -1.50 -7.70
N ILE A 24 1.31 -2.69 -7.33
CA ILE A 24 1.16 -3.83 -8.26
C ILE A 24 0.09 -3.60 -9.34
N ARG A 25 -0.89 -2.74 -9.08
CA ARG A 25 -2.00 -2.46 -10.00
C ARG A 25 -1.63 -1.40 -11.05
N ILE A 26 -0.62 -0.58 -10.75
CA ILE A 26 -0.18 0.48 -11.65
C ILE A 26 0.31 -0.15 -12.96
N PRO A 27 -0.25 0.23 -14.12
CA PRO A 27 0.16 -0.31 -15.41
C PRO A 27 1.47 0.34 -15.86
N TRP A 28 2.58 0.00 -15.20
CA TRP A 28 3.90 0.61 -15.40
C TRP A 28 4.34 0.69 -16.87
N ARG A 29 4.02 -0.35 -17.65
CA ARG A 29 4.31 -0.41 -19.09
C ARG A 29 3.57 0.65 -19.91
N LYS A 30 2.39 1.08 -19.48
CA LYS A 30 1.57 2.10 -20.16
C LYS A 30 1.98 3.52 -19.79
N ILE A 31 2.40 3.74 -18.54
CA ILE A 31 2.76 5.09 -18.05
C ILE A 31 4.11 5.55 -18.63
N GLY A 32 5.06 4.63 -18.83
CA GLY A 32 6.34 4.97 -19.47
C GLY A 32 7.22 5.91 -18.64
N VAL A 33 7.34 5.66 -17.34
CA VAL A 33 8.20 6.45 -16.43
C VAL A 33 9.64 5.98 -16.42
N LYS A 34 10.59 6.91 -16.23
CA LYS A 34 12.02 6.61 -16.06
C LYS A 34 12.31 5.76 -14.83
N SER A 35 11.56 5.98 -13.75
CA SER A 35 11.71 5.28 -12.47
C SER A 35 10.34 5.10 -11.82
N ALA A 36 9.87 3.85 -11.76
CA ALA A 36 8.60 3.51 -11.09
C ALA A 36 8.65 3.86 -9.59
N HIS A 37 9.82 3.66 -8.96
CA HIS A 37 10.07 4.01 -7.57
C HIS A 37 9.91 5.52 -7.32
N THR A 38 10.60 6.35 -8.09
CA THR A 38 10.53 7.82 -7.94
C THR A 38 9.12 8.32 -8.20
N PHE A 39 8.48 7.84 -9.27
CA PHE A 39 7.10 8.19 -9.59
C PHE A 39 6.18 7.86 -8.40
N PHE A 40 6.28 6.66 -7.84
CA PHE A 40 5.40 6.23 -6.76
C PHE A 40 5.61 7.04 -5.48
N ILE A 41 6.86 7.29 -5.07
CA ILE A 41 7.17 8.15 -3.92
C ILE A 41 6.53 9.52 -4.06
N GLU A 42 6.62 10.14 -5.24
CA GLU A 42 6.04 11.46 -5.48
C GLU A 42 4.52 11.45 -5.35
N ARG A 43 3.85 10.39 -5.83
CA ARG A 43 2.39 10.25 -5.68
C ARG A 43 1.97 10.01 -4.23
N VAL A 44 2.69 9.17 -3.50
CA VAL A 44 2.44 8.94 -2.06
C VAL A 44 2.67 10.22 -1.27
N ARG A 45 3.78 10.92 -1.48
CA ARG A 45 4.09 12.21 -0.81
C ARG A 45 3.05 13.28 -1.14
N ALA A 46 2.57 13.30 -2.38
CA ALA A 46 1.53 14.24 -2.77
C ALA A 46 0.19 13.92 -2.10
N ALA A 47 -0.15 12.64 -1.93
CA ALA A 47 -1.37 12.19 -1.28
C ALA A 47 -1.32 12.31 0.26
N SER A 48 -0.14 12.21 0.89
CA SER A 48 0.01 12.23 2.35
C SER A 48 -0.39 13.55 3.01
N ARG A 49 -0.69 14.59 2.23
CA ARG A 49 -1.27 15.85 2.70
C ARG A 49 -2.75 15.73 3.12
N ALA A 50 -3.40 14.60 2.85
CA ALA A 50 -4.76 14.30 3.28
C ALA A 50 -4.94 14.42 4.81
N SER A 51 -6.17 14.69 5.27
CA SER A 51 -6.44 14.90 6.69
C SER A 51 -6.54 13.60 7.51
N ASN A 52 -6.86 12.49 6.83
CA ASN A 52 -7.04 11.15 7.40
C ASN A 52 -6.62 10.06 6.40
N ILE A 53 -6.68 8.80 6.81
CA ILE A 53 -6.19 7.65 6.01
C ILE A 53 -7.15 7.34 4.86
N ARG A 54 -8.46 7.45 5.08
CA ARG A 54 -9.47 7.28 4.02
C ARG A 54 -9.27 8.27 2.88
N GLU A 55 -9.12 9.56 3.20
CA GLU A 55 -8.80 10.61 2.23
C GLU A 55 -7.44 10.41 1.56
N PHE A 56 -6.44 9.91 2.30
CA PHE A 56 -5.14 9.57 1.73
C PHE A 56 -5.28 8.50 0.64
N ILE A 57 -6.03 7.42 0.91
CA ILE A 57 -6.28 6.33 -0.04
C ILE A 57 -6.99 6.88 -1.28
N GLU A 58 -8.08 7.63 -1.13
CA GLU A 58 -8.79 8.24 -2.26
C GLU A 58 -7.92 9.22 -3.06
N SER A 59 -7.11 10.03 -2.37
CA SER A 59 -6.20 10.96 -3.01
C SER A 59 -5.09 10.22 -3.75
N LEU A 60 -4.59 9.11 -3.21
CA LEU A 60 -3.57 8.29 -3.86
C LEU A 60 -4.15 7.66 -5.13
N GLU A 61 -5.32 7.03 -5.04
CA GLU A 61 -6.06 6.46 -6.18
C GLU A 61 -6.16 7.43 -7.35
N LYS A 62 -6.65 8.66 -7.08
CA LYS A 62 -6.76 9.74 -8.08
C LYS A 62 -5.41 10.12 -8.69
N LYS A 63 -4.32 10.04 -7.92
CA LYS A 63 -2.97 10.42 -8.36
C LYS A 63 -2.25 9.36 -9.16
N VAL A 64 -2.58 8.08 -8.95
CA VAL A 64 -2.02 6.93 -9.68
C VAL A 64 -2.93 6.42 -10.78
N GLU A 65 -4.17 6.92 -10.85
CA GLU A 65 -5.19 6.58 -11.85
C GLU A 65 -5.49 5.07 -11.90
N VAL A 66 -5.40 4.40 -10.74
CA VAL A 66 -5.74 2.98 -10.61
C VAL A 66 -6.65 2.74 -9.42
N PRO A 67 -7.78 2.02 -9.60
CA PRO A 67 -8.68 1.71 -8.51
C PRO A 67 -7.99 0.91 -7.42
N ILE A 68 -8.10 1.40 -6.18
CA ILE A 68 -7.65 0.67 -5.00
C ILE A 68 -8.75 -0.32 -4.63
N ALA A 69 -8.86 -1.41 -5.39
CA ALA A 69 -9.83 -2.47 -5.06
C ALA A 69 -9.25 -3.42 -3.99
N GLN A 70 -10.13 -3.97 -3.16
CA GLN A 70 -9.84 -5.09 -2.25
C GLN A 70 -8.76 -4.80 -1.18
N ILE A 71 -8.86 -3.67 -0.48
CA ILE A 71 -8.21 -3.54 0.83
C ILE A 71 -9.24 -3.92 1.89
N GLU A 72 -8.85 -4.77 2.83
CA GLU A 72 -9.68 -5.13 3.97
C GLU A 72 -9.93 -3.91 4.85
N THR A 73 -11.20 -3.61 5.12
CA THR A 73 -11.61 -2.42 5.89
C THR A 73 -10.96 -2.38 7.27
N GLN A 74 -10.73 -3.53 7.90
CA GLN A 74 -10.01 -3.66 9.17
C GLN A 74 -8.61 -3.02 9.16
N TYR A 75 -7.90 -3.03 8.03
CA TYR A 75 -6.59 -2.38 7.93
C TYR A 75 -6.74 -0.86 7.91
N ILE A 76 -7.77 -0.35 7.24
CA ILE A 76 -8.09 1.07 7.22
C ILE A 76 -8.48 1.54 8.62
N ASP A 77 -9.30 0.76 9.32
CA ASP A 77 -9.76 1.10 10.68
C ASP A 77 -8.59 1.11 11.67
N LEU A 78 -7.69 0.13 11.62
CA LEU A 78 -6.46 0.12 12.44
C LEU A 78 -5.59 1.36 12.19
N LEU A 79 -5.44 1.76 10.93
CA LEU A 79 -4.65 2.95 10.58
C LEU A 79 -5.33 4.25 11.02
N GLU A 80 -6.66 4.29 11.00
CA GLU A 80 -7.45 5.42 11.49
C GLU A 80 -7.39 5.56 13.01
N GLU A 81 -7.42 4.44 13.75
CA GLU A 81 -7.20 4.43 15.20
C GLU A 81 -5.80 4.93 15.59
N ASN A 82 -4.83 4.78 14.69
CA ASN A 82 -3.45 5.23 14.87
C ASN A 82 -3.08 6.39 13.95
N ARG A 83 -4.08 7.18 13.53
CA ARG A 83 -3.96 8.23 12.50
C ARG A 83 -2.76 9.17 12.70
N PRO A 84 -2.48 9.73 13.90
CA PRO A 84 -1.36 10.66 14.06
C PRO A 84 -0.02 10.05 13.64
N TYR A 85 0.22 8.80 14.03
CA TYR A 85 1.46 8.08 13.69
C TYR A 85 1.45 7.66 12.22
N ALA A 86 0.36 7.07 11.73
CA ALA A 86 0.26 6.63 10.34
C ALA A 86 0.47 7.78 9.34
N LEU A 87 -0.17 8.94 9.58
CA LEU A 87 0.05 10.13 8.76
C LEU A 87 1.46 10.72 8.93
N ASN A 88 2.05 10.63 10.13
CA ASN A 88 3.44 11.05 10.32
C ASN A 88 4.39 10.23 9.43
N VAL A 89 4.27 8.90 9.46
CA VAL A 89 5.06 8.00 8.61
C VAL A 89 4.88 8.35 7.13
N LEU A 90 3.64 8.52 6.67
CA LEU A 90 3.35 8.89 5.28
C LEU A 90 3.94 10.26 4.86
N ARG A 91 4.04 11.23 5.78
CA ARG A 91 4.48 12.61 5.49
C ARG A 91 5.97 12.83 5.68
N LYS A 92 6.56 12.22 6.70
CA LYS A 92 7.95 12.45 7.13
C LYS A 92 8.87 11.32 6.72
N GLU A 93 8.34 10.11 6.60
CA GLU A 93 9.09 8.88 6.37
C GLU A 93 8.64 8.18 5.08
N THR A 94 8.14 8.96 4.10
CA THR A 94 7.58 8.44 2.85
C THR A 94 8.53 7.48 2.13
N ASN A 95 9.83 7.78 2.12
CA ASN A 95 10.82 6.94 1.45
C ASN A 95 10.91 5.57 2.12
N TYR A 96 10.99 5.54 3.46
CA TYR A 96 11.05 4.31 4.24
C TYR A 96 9.81 3.45 4.01
N ILE A 97 8.61 4.02 4.16
CA ILE A 97 7.37 3.24 4.04
C ILE A 97 7.12 2.74 2.61
N VAL A 98 7.58 3.49 1.59
CA VAL A 98 7.53 3.02 0.19
C VAL A 98 8.52 1.88 -0.03
N MET A 99 9.75 1.96 0.51
CA MET A 99 10.70 0.84 0.41
C MET A 99 10.14 -0.42 1.07
N LEU A 100 9.58 -0.30 2.28
CA LEU A 100 8.91 -1.41 2.96
C LEU A 100 7.75 -1.98 2.15
N ALA A 101 6.99 -1.13 1.46
CA ALA A 101 5.94 -1.57 0.54
C ALA A 101 6.52 -2.37 -0.64
N LEU A 102 7.61 -1.92 -1.24
CA LEU A 102 8.23 -2.60 -2.39
C LEU A 102 8.82 -3.96 -2.00
N GLU A 103 9.38 -4.10 -0.80
CA GLU A 103 9.80 -5.41 -0.26
C GLU A 103 8.63 -6.39 -0.13
N ASN A 104 7.41 -5.88 0.12
CA ASN A 104 6.20 -6.68 0.20
C ASN A 104 5.54 -6.94 -1.18
N VAL A 105 5.90 -6.20 -2.23
CA VAL A 105 5.34 -6.40 -3.58
C VAL A 105 5.64 -7.81 -4.09
N ASP A 106 6.86 -8.30 -3.91
CA ASP A 106 7.26 -9.62 -4.40
C ASP A 106 6.49 -10.73 -3.67
N LYS A 107 6.37 -10.62 -2.34
CA LYS A 107 5.57 -11.54 -1.51
C LYS A 107 4.09 -11.55 -1.93
N LEU A 108 3.53 -10.39 -2.24
CA LEU A 108 2.13 -10.27 -2.68
C LEU A 108 1.91 -10.85 -4.07
N ARG A 109 2.86 -10.67 -5.00
CA ARG A 109 2.78 -11.26 -6.34
C ARG A 109 2.80 -12.78 -6.28
N GLU A 110 3.67 -13.36 -5.45
CA GLU A 110 3.71 -14.81 -5.22
C GLU A 110 2.42 -15.33 -4.60
N SER A 111 1.91 -14.66 -3.55
CA SER A 111 0.67 -15.04 -2.88
C SER A 111 -0.54 -15.00 -3.82
N LYS A 112 -0.64 -13.95 -4.66
CA LYS A 112 -1.72 -13.84 -5.66
C LYS A 112 -1.63 -14.92 -6.73
N LYS A 113 -0.42 -15.19 -7.23
CA LYS A 113 -0.19 -16.24 -8.22
C LYS A 113 -0.59 -17.62 -7.67
N LEU A 114 -0.27 -17.92 -6.41
CA LEU A 114 -0.67 -19.17 -5.75
C LEU A 114 -2.18 -19.25 -5.55
N ALA A 115 -2.84 -18.15 -5.16
CA ALA A 115 -4.30 -18.11 -5.01
C ALA A 115 -5.03 -18.32 -6.34
N GLU A 116 -4.54 -17.72 -7.43
CA GLU A 116 -5.07 -17.89 -8.78
C GLU A 116 -4.86 -19.33 -9.29
N GLN A 117 -3.71 -19.94 -9.01
CA GLN A 117 -3.42 -21.33 -9.38
C GLN A 117 -4.25 -22.35 -8.59
N GLY A 118 -4.47 -22.13 -7.29
CA GLY A 118 -5.33 -22.98 -6.46
C GLY A 118 -6.81 -22.89 -6.81
N GLN A 119 -7.27 -21.74 -7.34
CA GLN A 119 -8.63 -21.60 -7.87
C GLN A 119 -8.79 -22.27 -9.24
N ALA A 120 -7.75 -22.24 -10.09
CA ALA A 120 -7.79 -22.90 -11.40
C ALA A 120 -7.90 -24.44 -11.29
N THR A 121 -7.34 -25.07 -10.26
CA THR A 121 -7.43 -26.53 -10.07
C THR A 121 -8.74 -27.02 -9.44
N LEU A 122 -9.60 -26.14 -8.96
CA LEU A 122 -10.89 -26.48 -8.33
C LEU A 122 -12.10 -26.13 -9.21
N GLY A 123 -11.87 -25.60 -10.41
CA GLY A 123 -12.92 -25.20 -11.36
C GLY A 123 -13.11 -26.14 -12.55
N ASP A 124 -12.38 -27.27 -12.59
CA ASP A 124 -12.36 -28.24 -13.69
C ASP A 124 -13.03 -29.59 -13.35
N ASP A 125 -13.95 -29.61 -12.37
CA ASP A 125 -14.81 -30.78 -12.06
C ASP A 125 -16.30 -30.50 -12.36
#